data_AF-A0A8H3A9Q1-F1
#
_entry.id   AF-A0A8H3A9Q1-F1
#
_cell.length_a   1.000
_cell.length_b   1.000
_cell.length_c   1.000
_cell.angle_alpha   90.00
_cell.angle_beta   90.00
_cell.angle_gamma   90.00
#
_symmetry.space_group_name_H-M   'P 1'
#
loop_
_entity.id
_entity.type
_entity.pdbx_description
1 polymer ?
#
loop_
_entity_poly.entity_id
_entity_poly.type
_entity_poly.pdbx_seq_one_letter_code
_entity_poly.pdbx_strand_id
1 'polypeptide(L)'
;KMWREAGKLAGVGNTRDQTEGRVQEAAHEEQSEGPRKRRKLSPEWDSFMRAVDEFDAAHVKGQSKFVFSFVEGPLVTALRNGHWILLDEVNLASSETLECIASILQGPHGSVTLTEAGQLEPIPRHPDFRLFACMNPATDAGKKDLPPNIRSRFTEFYVPPPDADEEALRSMVQQYIGHCSLGDKTAITDVADFYIAAKRLTTARQLADGQNHVPHFSMRTLARALTFASDLTPTMKLRRALWEGVTMAFMMTLDVKSAEILRSAAEKHILGGIKNLPALLNQSVPSPDKDSPEKYIQLVGQ
;
A
#
# COMPACT_ATOMS: atom_id res chain seq x y z
N LYS A 1 -8.06 -35.94 13.56
CA LYS A 1 -8.85 -37.06 12.97
C LYS A 1 -8.40 -37.41 11.54
N MET A 2 -8.47 -36.50 10.55
CA MET A 2 -8.04 -36.79 9.16
C MET A 2 -6.59 -37.27 9.01
N TRP A 3 -5.64 -36.71 9.76
CA TRP A 3 -4.22 -37.12 9.67
C TRP A 3 -3.97 -38.55 10.15
N ARG A 4 -4.73 -39.03 11.15
CA ARG A 4 -4.64 -40.43 11.61
C ARG A 4 -5.25 -41.41 10.61
N GLU A 5 -6.32 -41.01 9.92
CA GLU A 5 -6.87 -41.83 8.83
C GLU A 5 -5.93 -41.88 7.64
N ALA A 6 -5.29 -40.76 7.29
CA ALA A 6 -4.23 -40.73 6.28
C ALA A 6 -3.04 -41.64 6.66
N GLY A 7 -2.59 -41.61 7.91
CA GLY A 7 -1.54 -42.51 8.42
C GLY A 7 -1.94 -44.00 8.36
N LYS A 8 -3.20 -44.33 8.68
CA LYS A 8 -3.75 -45.70 8.57
C LYS A 8 -3.85 -46.17 7.12
N LEU A 9 -4.31 -45.32 6.20
CA LEU A 9 -4.35 -45.60 4.77
C LEU A 9 -2.93 -45.74 4.19
N ALA A 10 -1.99 -44.98 4.74
CA ALA A 10 -0.57 -45.09 4.52
C ALA A 10 0.06 -46.26 5.30
N GLY A 11 -0.68 -47.17 5.95
CA GLY A 11 -0.13 -48.39 6.56
C GLY A 11 0.73 -48.19 7.82
N VAL A 12 0.78 -46.98 8.38
CA VAL A 12 1.46 -46.67 9.65
C VAL A 12 0.45 -46.80 10.78
N GLY A 13 0.24 -48.03 11.25
CA GLY A 13 -0.67 -48.28 12.37
C GLY A 13 -1.13 -49.73 12.52
N ASN A 14 -0.30 -50.55 13.16
CA ASN A 14 -0.69 -51.55 14.18
C ASN A 14 0.49 -52.48 14.49
N THR A 15 1.36 -52.08 15.40
CA THR A 15 2.34 -53.00 16.03
C THR A 15 2.14 -53.12 17.53
N ARG A 16 1.08 -52.52 18.11
CA ARG A 16 0.85 -52.53 19.57
C ARG A 16 -0.30 -53.40 20.08
N ASP A 17 -1.11 -54.00 19.21
CA ASP A 17 -2.31 -54.78 19.60
C ASP A 17 -2.25 -56.29 19.31
N GLN A 18 -1.07 -56.87 19.02
CA GLN A 18 -0.95 -58.31 18.71
C GLN A 18 -0.27 -59.17 19.79
N THR A 19 -0.17 -58.70 21.04
CA THR A 19 0.49 -59.47 22.13
C THR A 19 -0.43 -59.95 23.25
N GLU A 20 -1.75 -59.91 23.08
CA GLU A 20 -2.68 -60.56 24.02
C GLU A 20 -3.73 -61.37 23.25
N GLY A 21 -3.70 -62.70 23.43
CA GLY A 21 -4.71 -63.60 22.86
C GLY A 21 -4.13 -64.77 22.07
N ARG A 22 -3.26 -65.58 22.68
CA ARG A 22 -2.83 -66.87 22.13
C ARG A 22 -3.55 -68.00 22.86
N VAL A 23 -4.78 -68.34 22.45
CA VAL A 23 -5.42 -69.63 22.79
C VAL A 23 -6.30 -70.11 21.63
N GLN A 24 -5.92 -71.27 21.08
CA GLN A 24 -6.70 -72.33 20.38
C GLN A 24 -7.64 -71.97 19.22
N GLU A 25 -7.29 -72.40 18.01
CA GLU A 25 -7.82 -73.63 17.36
C GLU A 25 -7.17 -73.81 15.98
N ALA A 26 -6.97 -75.08 15.59
CA ALA A 26 -6.37 -75.49 14.33
C ALA A 26 -7.46 -75.95 13.34
N ALA A 27 -7.37 -75.54 12.07
CA ALA A 27 -7.49 -76.40 10.88
C ALA A 27 -7.72 -75.60 9.58
N HIS A 28 -7.19 -76.17 8.50
CA HIS A 28 -7.44 -75.95 7.07
C HIS A 28 -6.74 -74.81 6.31
N GLU A 29 -5.77 -75.24 5.51
CA GLU A 29 -5.30 -74.61 4.28
C GLU A 29 -6.44 -74.52 3.26
N GLU A 30 -6.62 -73.35 2.63
CA GLU A 30 -7.01 -73.26 1.23
C GLU A 30 -6.47 -71.94 0.63
N GLN A 31 -5.86 -72.08 -0.54
CA GLN A 31 -5.14 -71.04 -1.26
C GLN A 31 -6.11 -70.10 -1.99
N SER A 32 -5.96 -68.78 -1.86
CA SER A 32 -6.24 -67.90 -3.00
C SER A 32 -5.45 -66.58 -2.93
N GLU A 33 -4.74 -66.32 -4.03
CA GLU A 33 -4.26 -65.05 -4.60
C GLU A 33 -3.75 -63.95 -3.64
N GLY A 34 -2.41 -63.81 -3.61
CA GLY A 34 -1.72 -62.89 -2.71
C GLY A 34 -1.95 -61.40 -3.00
N PRO A 35 -1.86 -60.52 -1.97
CA PRO A 35 -1.81 -59.09 -2.19
C PRO A 35 -0.35 -58.60 -2.22
N ARG A 36 -0.05 -57.84 -3.27
CA ARG A 36 1.13 -56.98 -3.49
C ARG A 36 1.89 -56.64 -2.20
N LYS A 37 3.19 -56.98 -2.17
CA LYS A 37 4.18 -56.52 -1.16
C LYS A 37 3.86 -55.07 -0.76
N ARG A 38 3.30 -54.88 0.45
CA ARG A 38 3.13 -53.54 1.04
C ARG A 38 4.52 -52.90 1.07
N ARG A 39 4.73 -51.89 0.22
CA ARG A 39 5.95 -51.05 0.23
C ARG A 39 6.15 -50.63 1.68
N LYS A 40 7.30 -50.98 2.29
CA LYS A 40 7.71 -50.38 3.56
C LYS A 40 7.68 -48.87 3.33
N LEU A 41 6.81 -48.18 4.06
CA LEU A 41 6.66 -46.75 3.90
C LEU A 41 7.92 -46.02 4.35
N SER A 42 8.13 -44.85 3.75
CA SER A 42 9.32 -44.05 4.00
C SER A 42 9.38 -43.65 5.48
N PRO A 43 10.59 -43.56 6.07
CA PRO A 43 10.80 -43.11 7.44
C PRO A 43 10.21 -41.71 7.73
N GLU A 44 9.91 -40.96 6.67
CA GLU A 44 9.23 -39.66 6.71
C GLU A 44 7.82 -39.78 7.29
N TRP A 45 7.07 -40.86 6.98
CA TRP A 45 5.73 -41.07 7.52
C TRP A 45 5.73 -41.38 9.01
N ASP A 46 6.73 -42.13 9.49
CA ASP A 46 6.89 -42.39 10.93
C ASP A 46 7.29 -41.12 11.69
N SER A 47 8.11 -40.26 11.07
CA SER A 47 8.46 -38.95 11.64
C SER A 47 7.24 -38.01 11.66
N PHE A 48 6.45 -38.00 10.59
CA PHE A 48 5.24 -37.21 10.49
C PHE A 48 4.20 -37.65 11.53
N MET A 49 3.95 -38.96 11.66
CA MET A 49 2.99 -39.47 12.65
C MET A 49 3.44 -39.21 14.09
N ARG A 50 4.75 -39.22 14.38
CA ARG A 50 5.29 -38.77 15.67
C ARG A 50 5.02 -37.29 15.94
N ALA A 51 5.23 -36.43 14.95
CA ALA A 51 4.89 -35.01 15.08
C ALA A 51 3.39 -34.77 15.28
N VAL A 52 2.54 -35.58 14.63
CA VAL A 52 1.08 -35.56 14.82
C VAL A 52 0.70 -36.04 16.24
N ASP A 53 1.36 -37.07 16.77
CA ASP A 53 1.14 -37.55 18.14
C ASP A 53 1.58 -36.53 19.19
N GLU A 54 2.71 -35.85 18.96
CA GLU A 54 3.20 -34.75 19.80
C GLU A 54 2.25 -33.54 19.76
N PHE A 55 1.79 -33.17 18.56
CA PHE A 55 0.77 -32.13 18.39
C PHE A 55 -0.55 -32.49 19.09
N ASP A 56 -1.07 -33.71 18.91
CA ASP A 56 -2.29 -34.17 19.57
C ASP A 56 -2.13 -34.22 21.09
N ALA A 57 -0.95 -34.64 21.59
CA ALA A 57 -0.67 -34.64 23.03
C ALA A 57 -0.66 -33.21 23.60
N ALA A 58 -0.04 -32.26 22.89
CA ALA A 58 -0.07 -30.85 23.24
C ALA A 58 -1.47 -30.24 23.14
N HIS A 59 -2.27 -30.67 22.17
CA HIS A 59 -3.60 -30.11 21.86
C HIS A 59 -4.75 -30.70 22.70
N VAL A 60 -4.64 -31.96 23.14
CA VAL A 60 -5.70 -32.68 23.87
C VAL A 60 -5.45 -32.73 25.38
N LYS A 61 -4.19 -32.77 25.84
CA LYS A 61 -3.87 -32.76 27.29
C LYS A 61 -3.51 -31.37 27.83
N GLY A 62 -3.01 -30.48 26.97
CA GLY A 62 -3.00 -29.06 27.28
C GLY A 62 -4.40 -28.54 27.05
N GLN A 63 -5.10 -28.09 28.10
CA GLN A 63 -6.25 -27.20 27.94
C GLN A 63 -5.92 -26.20 26.84
N SER A 64 -6.89 -25.94 25.96
CA SER A 64 -6.88 -24.99 24.84
C SER A 64 -6.30 -23.61 25.17
N LYS A 65 -5.02 -23.53 25.51
CA LYS A 65 -4.19 -22.38 25.26
C LYS A 65 -3.84 -22.54 23.80
N PHE A 66 -4.73 -22.05 22.94
CA PHE A 66 -4.18 -21.21 21.88
C PHE A 66 -3.20 -20.28 22.60
N VAL A 67 -1.91 -20.53 22.45
CA VAL A 67 -0.87 -19.71 23.06
C VAL A 67 -0.86 -18.42 22.26
N PHE A 68 -1.90 -17.61 22.46
CA PHE A 68 -1.92 -16.24 22.02
C PHE A 68 -0.83 -15.56 22.85
N SER A 69 0.34 -15.46 22.24
CA SER A 69 1.42 -14.65 22.76
C SER A 69 1.10 -13.21 22.37
N PHE A 70 1.14 -12.32 23.36
CA PHE A 70 1.10 -10.90 23.08
C PHE A 70 2.32 -10.52 22.25
N VAL A 71 2.08 -10.00 21.05
CA VAL A 71 3.14 -9.48 20.19
C VAL A 71 3.21 -7.98 20.41
N GLU A 72 4.37 -7.51 20.86
CA GLU A 72 4.58 -6.08 21.08
C GLU A 72 4.45 -5.30 19.77
N GLY A 73 3.64 -4.25 19.81
CA GLY A 73 3.45 -3.37 18.67
C GLY A 73 4.66 -2.47 18.39
N PRO A 74 4.71 -1.85 17.19
CA PRO A 74 5.78 -0.91 16.83
C PRO A 74 5.92 0.26 17.81
N LEU A 75 4.80 0.73 18.39
CA LEU A 75 4.79 1.83 19.37
C LEU A 75 5.62 1.50 20.61
N VAL A 76 5.41 0.32 21.19
CA VAL A 76 6.11 -0.14 22.40
C VAL A 76 7.61 -0.31 22.12
N THR A 77 7.93 -0.94 20.99
CA THR A 77 9.31 -1.16 20.57
C THR A 77 10.05 0.16 20.38
N ALA A 78 9.41 1.13 19.72
CA ALA A 78 9.97 2.46 19.53
C ALA A 78 10.10 3.25 20.84
N LEU A 79 9.11 3.13 21.73
CA LEU A 79 9.12 3.81 23.03
C LEU A 79 10.30 3.37 23.90
N ARG A 80 10.64 2.07 23.91
CA ARG A 80 11.79 1.51 24.65
C ARG A 80 13.13 1.88 24.02
N ASN A 81 13.23 1.84 22.69
CA ASN A 81 14.49 2.02 21.97
C ASN A 81 14.77 3.47 21.55
N GLY A 82 13.87 4.41 21.83
CA GLY A 82 14.04 5.82 21.44
C GLY A 82 13.85 6.08 19.94
N HIS A 83 13.12 5.22 19.23
CA HIS A 83 12.87 5.44 17.81
C HIS A 83 11.88 6.57 17.57
N TRP A 84 11.83 7.03 16.32
CA TRP A 84 10.87 8.02 15.87
C TRP A 84 9.62 7.33 15.34
N ILE A 85 8.46 7.87 15.68
CA ILE A 85 7.16 7.41 15.17
C ILE A 85 6.49 8.56 14.42
N LEU A 86 5.94 8.25 13.25
CA LEU A 86 5.02 9.09 12.52
C LEU A 86 3.62 8.47 12.58
N LEU A 87 2.66 9.17 13.17
CA LEU A 87 1.25 8.83 13.14
C LEU A 87 0.61 9.56 11.96
N ASP A 88 0.29 8.83 10.90
CA ASP A 88 -0.47 9.39 9.79
C ASP A 88 -1.98 9.36 10.10
N GLU A 89 -2.70 10.38 9.62
CA GLU A 89 -4.15 10.56 9.82
C GLU A 89 -4.60 10.35 11.28
N VAL A 90 -3.88 10.93 12.25
CA VAL A 90 -4.13 10.69 13.71
C VAL A 90 -5.56 11.00 14.14
N ASN A 91 -6.26 11.87 13.41
CA ASN A 91 -7.64 12.24 13.68
C ASN A 91 -8.67 11.14 13.34
N LEU A 92 -8.27 10.09 12.62
CA LEU A 92 -9.09 8.90 12.35
C LEU A 92 -8.92 7.81 13.42
N ALA A 93 -7.97 7.96 14.34
CA ALA A 93 -7.76 7.00 15.41
C ALA A 93 -8.95 6.93 16.39
N SER A 94 -9.14 5.77 17.01
CA SER A 94 -10.14 5.60 18.07
C SER A 94 -9.78 6.43 19.31
N SER A 95 -10.78 6.81 20.11
CA SER A 95 -10.55 7.56 21.36
C SER A 95 -9.58 6.83 22.30
N GLU A 96 -9.68 5.51 22.40
CA GLU A 96 -8.79 4.66 23.19
C GLU A 96 -7.33 4.75 22.73
N THR A 97 -7.10 4.74 21.41
CA THR A 97 -5.75 4.91 20.84
C THR A 97 -5.20 6.30 21.15
N LEU A 98 -6.03 7.33 21.05
CA LEU A 98 -5.64 8.70 21.35
C LEU A 98 -5.32 8.90 22.83
N GLU A 99 -6.07 8.27 23.73
CA GLU A 99 -5.80 8.28 25.18
C GLU A 99 -4.47 7.58 25.51
N CYS A 100 -4.19 6.45 24.86
CA CYS A 100 -2.89 5.78 24.95
C CYS A 100 -1.75 6.72 24.53
N ILE A 101 -1.88 7.41 23.39
CA ILE A 101 -0.89 8.40 22.93
C ILE A 101 -0.77 9.57 23.93
N ALA A 102 -1.89 10.03 24.49
CA ALA A 102 -1.91 11.11 25.48
C ALA A 102 -1.05 10.79 26.70
N SER A 103 -1.10 9.54 27.17
CA SER A 103 -0.32 9.06 28.31
C SER A 103 1.19 9.13 28.06
N ILE A 104 1.63 8.85 26.83
CA ILE A 104 3.03 8.95 26.40
C ILE A 104 3.49 10.41 26.28
N LEU A 105 2.58 11.31 25.91
CA LEU A 105 2.85 12.75 25.78
C LEU A 105 2.73 13.51 27.11
N GLN A 106 2.38 12.83 28.21
CA GLN A 106 2.16 13.47 29.50
C GLN A 106 3.49 13.79 30.21
N GLY A 107 3.97 15.01 30.03
CA GLY A 107 5.11 15.55 30.78
C GLY A 107 6.45 14.84 30.47
N PRO A 108 7.47 15.01 31.33
CA PRO A 108 8.79 14.42 31.13
C PRO A 108 8.80 12.89 31.31
N HIS A 109 7.89 12.34 32.13
CA HIS A 109 7.81 10.91 32.51
C HIS A 109 6.67 10.14 31.84
N GLY A 110 6.26 10.56 30.63
CA GLY A 110 5.24 9.84 29.87
C GLY A 110 5.58 8.35 29.72
N SER A 111 4.58 7.49 29.87
CA SER A 111 4.73 6.03 29.84
C SER A 111 3.45 5.37 29.34
N VAL A 112 3.54 4.10 28.96
CA VAL A 112 2.38 3.28 28.58
C VAL A 112 2.40 1.98 29.36
N THR A 113 1.23 1.53 29.82
CA THR A 113 1.07 0.24 30.51
C THR A 113 0.32 -0.72 29.60
N LEU A 114 0.86 -1.93 29.41
CA LEU A 114 0.29 -2.96 28.54
C LEU A 114 -0.56 -3.92 29.37
N THR A 115 -1.77 -3.49 29.71
CA THR A 115 -2.71 -4.28 30.51
C THR A 115 -3.14 -5.55 29.77
N GLU A 116 -3.20 -5.54 28.44
CA GLU A 116 -3.56 -6.70 27.62
C GLU A 116 -2.46 -7.78 27.62
N ALA A 117 -1.20 -7.38 27.83
CA ALA A 117 -0.08 -8.29 28.00
C ALA A 117 0.02 -8.86 29.42
N GLY A 118 -0.86 -8.44 30.34
CA GLY A 118 -0.75 -8.75 31.77
C GLY A 118 0.43 -8.05 32.45
N GLN A 119 1.05 -7.05 31.81
CA GLN A 119 2.15 -6.28 32.36
C GLN A 119 1.61 -5.06 33.09
N LEU A 120 1.81 -5.02 34.41
CA LEU A 120 1.40 -3.91 35.27
C LEU A 120 2.46 -2.81 35.35
N GLU A 121 3.70 -3.10 34.93
CA GLU A 121 4.80 -2.15 34.95
C GLU A 121 4.68 -1.16 33.77
N PRO A 122 4.62 0.16 34.03
CA PRO A 122 4.63 1.16 32.97
C PRO A 122 5.95 1.15 32.23
N ILE A 123 5.89 1.23 30.90
CA ILE A 123 7.06 1.32 30.04
C ILE A 123 7.42 2.80 29.90
N PRO A 124 8.55 3.27 30.45
CA PRO A 124 8.93 4.66 30.39
C PRO A 124 9.34 5.06 28.97
N ARG A 125 9.01 6.29 28.59
CA ARG A 125 9.48 6.88 27.32
C ARG A 125 11.00 7.07 27.35
N HIS A 126 11.69 6.51 26.35
CA HIS A 126 13.11 6.76 26.14
C HIS A 126 13.40 8.25 25.86
N PRO A 127 14.49 8.85 26.38
CA PRO A 127 14.82 10.27 26.18
C PRO A 127 14.90 10.73 24.72
N ASP A 128 15.37 9.84 23.83
CA ASP A 128 15.50 10.12 22.40
C ASP A 128 14.24 9.83 21.57
N PHE A 129 13.18 9.30 22.19
CA PHE A 129 11.92 9.04 21.50
C PHE A 129 11.32 10.35 20.94
N ARG A 130 10.85 10.29 19.69
CA ARG A 130 10.16 11.42 19.03
C ARG A 130 8.85 10.93 18.42
N LEU A 131 7.78 11.68 18.65
CA LEU A 131 6.47 11.43 18.07
C LEU A 131 6.10 12.58 17.16
N PHE A 132 5.85 12.26 15.88
CA PHE A 132 5.27 13.14 14.90
C PHE A 132 3.85 12.64 14.59
N ALA A 133 2.93 13.57 14.37
CA ALA A 133 1.58 13.25 13.97
C ALA A 133 1.17 14.16 12.81
N CYS A 134 0.61 13.55 11.78
CA CYS A 134 0.04 14.23 10.64
C CYS A 134 -1.48 14.07 10.67
N MET A 135 -2.17 15.15 10.31
CA MET A 135 -3.61 15.12 10.07
C MET A 135 -3.92 16.03 8.90
N ASN A 136 -4.91 15.65 8.11
CA ASN A 136 -5.50 16.55 7.14
C ASN A 136 -6.55 17.40 7.85
N PRO A 137 -6.64 18.72 7.56
CA PRO A 137 -7.63 19.59 8.18
C PRO A 137 -9.06 19.09 7.94
N ALA A 138 -9.95 19.35 8.89
CA ALA A 138 -11.34 18.88 8.93
C ALA A 138 -12.27 19.45 7.82
N THR A 139 -11.71 20.14 6.81
CA THR A 139 -12.47 20.70 5.69
C THR A 139 -12.92 19.67 4.66
N ASP A 140 -12.36 18.45 4.70
CA ASP A 140 -12.82 17.33 3.86
C ASP A 140 -13.89 16.53 4.61
N ALA A 141 -14.98 16.21 3.92
CA ALA A 141 -16.11 15.47 4.47
C ALA A 141 -15.67 14.20 5.25
N GLY A 142 -16.07 14.09 6.52
CA GLY A 142 -15.82 12.93 7.37
C GLY A 142 -14.61 13.02 8.31
N LYS A 143 -13.83 14.11 8.27
CA LYS A 143 -12.66 14.29 9.15
C LYS A 143 -13.04 15.04 10.43
N LYS A 144 -12.81 14.41 11.58
CA LYS A 144 -13.01 15.02 12.91
C LYS A 144 -11.75 15.81 13.30
N ASP A 145 -11.92 16.86 14.07
CA ASP A 145 -10.79 17.52 14.75
C ASP A 145 -10.26 16.63 15.88
N LEU A 146 -8.98 16.82 16.23
CA LEU A 146 -8.45 16.20 17.44
C LEU A 146 -9.17 16.72 18.68
N PRO A 147 -9.52 15.83 19.63
CA PRO A 147 -10.03 16.23 20.94
C PRO A 147 -9.10 17.27 21.61
N PRO A 148 -9.63 18.34 22.23
CA PRO A 148 -8.81 19.44 22.80
C PRO A 148 -7.75 18.99 23.82
N ASN A 149 -8.04 17.94 24.58
CA ASN A 149 -7.14 17.33 25.55
C ASN A 149 -5.91 16.65 24.90
N ILE A 150 -6.04 16.16 23.68
CA ILE A 150 -4.95 15.59 22.89
C ILE A 150 -4.24 16.70 22.13
N ARG A 151 -5.02 17.57 21.49
CA ARG A 151 -4.54 18.69 20.70
C ARG A 151 -3.55 19.58 21.47
N SER A 152 -3.89 19.91 22.72
CA SER A 152 -3.04 20.71 23.61
C SER A 152 -1.72 20.05 24.02
N ARG A 153 -1.51 18.76 23.73
CA ARG A 153 -0.26 18.03 23.98
C ARG A 153 0.73 18.12 22.83
N PHE A 154 0.29 18.57 21.65
CA PHE A 154 1.12 18.72 20.46
C PHE A 154 1.52 20.19 20.25
N THR A 155 2.69 20.39 19.67
CA THR A 155 3.03 21.65 18.99
C THR A 155 2.61 21.53 17.54
N GLU A 156 1.60 22.30 17.13
CA GLU A 156 1.02 22.22 15.80
C GLU A 156 1.71 23.15 14.81
N PHE A 157 2.02 22.62 13.63
CA PHE A 157 2.49 23.41 12.49
C PHE A 157 1.50 23.24 11.35
N TYR A 158 0.87 24.33 10.92
CA TYR A 158 0.09 24.32 9.70
C TYR A 158 1.04 24.43 8.50
N VAL A 159 1.04 23.40 7.66
CA VAL A 159 1.81 23.39 6.41
C VAL A 159 0.86 23.74 5.28
N PRO A 160 0.95 24.94 4.68
CA PRO A 160 0.13 25.28 3.52
C PRO A 160 0.48 24.34 2.37
N PRO A 161 -0.47 24.06 1.46
CA PRO A 161 -0.18 23.21 0.33
C PRO A 161 0.84 23.92 -0.58
N PRO A 162 1.80 23.18 -1.18
CA PRO A 162 2.91 23.80 -1.90
C PRO A 162 2.47 24.51 -3.20
N ASP A 163 1.23 24.31 -3.66
CA ASP A 163 0.62 25.07 -4.75
C ASP A 163 0.01 26.42 -4.34
N ALA A 164 0.08 26.77 -3.06
CA ALA A 164 -0.30 28.11 -2.60
C ALA A 164 0.74 29.18 -2.96
N ASP A 165 1.99 28.78 -3.17
CA ASP A 165 3.09 29.64 -3.59
C ASP A 165 3.56 29.25 -5.00
N GLU A 166 3.57 30.21 -5.91
CA GLU A 166 3.92 30.03 -7.31
C GLU A 166 5.41 29.66 -7.48
N GLU A 167 6.30 30.18 -6.63
CA GLU A 167 7.72 29.84 -6.66
C GLU A 167 7.97 28.42 -6.14
N ALA A 168 7.28 28.03 -5.05
CA ALA A 168 7.30 26.66 -4.56
C ALA A 168 6.72 25.66 -5.58
N LEU A 169 5.62 26.02 -6.26
CA LEU A 169 5.04 25.21 -7.34
C LEU A 169 6.03 25.03 -8.50
N ARG A 170 6.67 26.10 -8.98
CA ARG A 170 7.70 26.03 -10.02
C ARG A 170 8.89 25.17 -9.60
N SER A 171 9.34 25.33 -8.35
CA SER A 171 10.43 24.52 -7.79
C SER A 171 10.07 23.04 -7.74
N MET A 172 8.82 22.71 -7.40
CA MET A 172 8.30 21.35 -7.45
C MET A 172 8.29 20.82 -8.88
N VAL A 173 7.75 21.56 -9.84
CA VAL A 173 7.74 21.15 -11.26
C VAL A 173 9.17 20.92 -11.78
N GLN A 174 10.10 21.84 -11.46
CA GLN A 174 11.52 21.71 -11.77
C GLN A 174 12.14 20.43 -11.18
N GLN A 175 11.75 20.03 -9.98
CA GLN A 175 12.25 18.79 -9.36
C GLN A 175 11.85 17.53 -10.16
N TYR A 176 10.65 17.52 -10.75
CA TYR A 176 10.18 16.37 -11.52
C TYR A 176 10.74 16.35 -12.95
N ILE A 177 10.67 17.46 -13.69
CA ILE A 177 10.97 17.48 -15.14
C ILE A 177 12.23 18.27 -15.50
N GLY A 178 12.95 18.80 -14.52
CA GLY A 178 14.09 19.71 -14.74
C GLY A 178 15.22 19.12 -15.58
N HIS A 179 15.47 17.82 -15.41
CA HIS A 179 16.47 17.09 -16.18
C HIS A 179 16.02 16.88 -17.64
N CYS A 180 14.71 16.85 -17.90
CA CYS A 180 14.10 16.75 -19.22
C CYS A 180 13.96 18.11 -19.92
N SER A 181 13.89 19.22 -19.16
CA SER A 181 13.57 20.56 -19.66
C SER A 181 14.80 21.41 -20.04
N LEU A 182 15.99 20.81 -20.16
CA LEU A 182 17.23 21.55 -20.46
C LEU A 182 17.16 22.34 -21.78
N GLY A 183 16.51 21.78 -22.81
CA GLY A 183 16.29 22.43 -24.10
C GLY A 183 15.03 23.30 -24.17
N ASP A 184 14.21 23.31 -23.12
CA ASP A 184 12.90 23.97 -23.08
C ASP A 184 12.59 24.42 -21.65
N LYS A 185 13.30 25.46 -21.21
CA LYS A 185 13.20 25.97 -19.84
C LYS A 185 11.83 26.57 -19.52
N THR A 186 11.08 27.02 -20.53
CA THR A 186 9.75 27.59 -20.32
C THR A 186 8.73 26.53 -19.94
N ALA A 187 8.99 25.24 -20.21
CA ALA A 187 8.08 24.14 -19.88
C ALA A 187 7.69 24.10 -18.40
N ILE A 188 8.59 24.48 -17.50
CA ILE A 188 8.32 24.51 -16.05
C ILE A 188 7.30 25.58 -15.71
N THR A 189 7.50 26.80 -16.20
CA THR A 189 6.56 27.92 -16.01
C THR A 189 5.22 27.61 -16.65
N ASP A 190 5.23 27.09 -17.88
CA ASP A 190 4.03 26.75 -18.63
C ASP A 190 3.18 25.68 -17.93
N VAL A 191 3.81 24.67 -17.33
CA VAL A 191 3.09 23.65 -16.55
C VAL A 191 2.54 24.22 -15.23
N ALA A 192 3.30 25.07 -14.55
CA ALA A 192 2.81 25.75 -13.34
C ALA A 192 1.59 26.63 -13.66
N ASP A 193 1.66 27.41 -14.74
CA ASP A 193 0.58 28.27 -15.21
C ASP A 193 -0.66 27.46 -15.62
N PHE A 194 -0.46 26.32 -16.29
CA PHE A 194 -1.55 25.38 -16.58
C PHE A 194 -2.22 24.88 -15.30
N TYR A 195 -1.45 24.45 -14.30
CA TYR A 195 -1.99 23.94 -13.05
C TYR A 195 -2.78 25.03 -12.29
N ILE A 196 -2.25 26.25 -12.22
CA ILE A 196 -2.94 27.40 -11.63
C ILE A 196 -4.26 27.68 -12.38
N ALA A 197 -4.24 27.66 -13.72
CA ALA A 197 -5.45 27.83 -14.52
C ALA A 197 -6.48 26.72 -14.25
N ALA A 198 -6.07 25.46 -14.15
CA ALA A 198 -6.93 24.32 -13.82
C ALA A 198 -7.58 24.48 -12.42
N LYS A 199 -6.79 24.90 -11.42
CA LYS A 199 -7.29 25.20 -10.07
C LYS A 199 -8.31 26.35 -10.10
N ARG A 200 -8.03 27.42 -10.84
CA ARG A 200 -8.97 28.55 -10.99
C ARG A 200 -10.31 28.12 -11.61
N LEU A 201 -10.28 27.31 -12.67
CA LEU A 201 -11.49 26.77 -13.31
C LEU A 201 -12.31 25.91 -12.34
N THR A 202 -11.62 25.12 -11.52
CA THR A 202 -12.23 24.29 -10.46
C THR A 202 -12.91 25.16 -9.39
N THR A 203 -12.19 26.15 -8.83
CA THR A 203 -12.72 27.06 -7.81
C THR A 203 -13.90 27.89 -8.33
N ALA A 204 -13.87 28.28 -9.62
CA ALA A 204 -14.95 28.96 -10.29
C ALA A 204 -16.14 28.05 -10.67
N ARG A 205 -16.09 26.75 -10.32
CA ARG A 205 -17.10 25.72 -10.65
C ARG A 205 -17.41 25.64 -12.15
N GLN A 206 -16.39 25.81 -12.99
CA GLN A 206 -16.52 25.73 -14.44
C GLN A 206 -16.24 24.33 -14.99
N LEU A 207 -15.79 23.42 -14.12
CA LEU A 207 -15.49 22.03 -14.46
C LEU A 207 -16.35 21.09 -13.62
N ALA A 208 -16.74 19.98 -14.23
CA ALA A 208 -17.50 18.90 -13.62
C ALA A 208 -16.93 17.54 -14.04
N ASP A 209 -17.03 16.56 -13.15
CA ASP A 209 -16.76 15.15 -13.43
C ASP A 209 -17.98 14.46 -14.05
N GLY A 210 -17.85 13.17 -14.41
CA GLY A 210 -18.96 12.37 -14.94
C GLY A 210 -20.18 12.23 -14.01
N GLN A 211 -20.06 12.61 -12.73
CA GLN A 211 -21.14 12.62 -11.74
C GLN A 211 -21.62 14.05 -11.41
N ASN A 212 -21.19 15.04 -12.20
CA ASN A 212 -21.50 16.46 -12.00
C ASN A 212 -20.96 17.05 -10.68
N HIS A 213 -19.91 16.45 -10.12
CA HIS A 213 -19.16 17.02 -9.00
C HIS A 213 -18.01 17.87 -9.50
N VAL A 214 -17.65 18.91 -8.74
CA VAL A 214 -16.47 19.71 -9.03
C VAL A 214 -15.21 18.84 -8.83
N PRO A 215 -14.35 18.69 -9.86
CA PRO A 215 -13.18 17.82 -9.77
C PRO A 215 -12.17 18.36 -8.76
N HIS A 216 -11.54 17.49 -7.97
CA HIS A 216 -10.48 17.92 -7.05
C HIS A 216 -9.09 17.63 -7.64
N PHE A 217 -8.42 18.68 -8.12
CA PHE A 217 -7.02 18.59 -8.54
C PHE A 217 -6.08 18.88 -7.36
N SER A 218 -5.30 17.86 -7.00
CA SER A 218 -4.27 17.93 -5.96
C SER A 218 -2.87 17.93 -6.58
N MET A 219 -1.87 18.24 -5.76
CA MET A 219 -0.47 18.10 -6.14
C MET A 219 -0.09 16.68 -6.56
N ARG A 220 -0.79 15.65 -6.06
CA ARG A 220 -0.61 14.27 -6.52
C ARG A 220 -1.10 14.09 -7.96
N THR A 221 -2.12 14.82 -8.39
CA THR A 221 -2.58 14.82 -9.78
C THR A 221 -1.51 15.41 -10.70
N LEU A 222 -0.92 16.54 -10.32
CA LEU A 222 0.20 17.15 -11.05
C LEU A 222 1.43 16.24 -11.06
N ALA A 223 1.84 15.70 -9.90
CA ALA A 223 2.98 14.80 -9.79
C ALA A 223 2.85 13.58 -10.72
N ARG A 224 1.66 12.96 -10.80
CA ARG A 224 1.42 11.84 -11.73
C ARG A 224 1.63 12.24 -13.19
N ALA A 225 1.14 13.41 -13.60
CA ALA A 225 1.34 13.91 -14.95
C ALA A 225 2.83 14.16 -15.26
N LEU A 226 3.55 14.74 -14.30
CA LEU A 226 4.98 15.06 -14.43
C LEU A 226 5.87 13.81 -14.43
N THR A 227 5.61 12.85 -13.53
CA THR A 227 6.31 11.55 -13.52
C THR A 227 6.11 10.83 -14.85
N PHE A 228 4.87 10.75 -15.33
CA PHE A 228 4.58 10.18 -16.65
C PHE A 228 5.35 10.90 -17.76
N ALA A 229 5.32 12.23 -17.78
CA ALA A 229 6.03 13.00 -18.80
C ALA A 229 7.55 12.79 -18.74
N SER A 230 8.12 12.74 -17.54
CA SER A 230 9.54 12.45 -17.30
C SER A 230 9.93 11.08 -17.86
N ASP A 231 9.17 10.05 -17.51
CA ASP A 231 9.43 8.65 -17.90
C ASP A 231 9.31 8.44 -19.42
N LEU A 232 8.39 9.16 -20.08
CA LEU A 232 8.17 9.04 -21.52
C LEU A 232 8.99 10.05 -22.35
N THR A 233 9.66 11.04 -21.76
CA THR A 233 10.48 12.01 -22.49
C THR A 233 11.56 11.37 -23.40
N PRO A 234 12.21 10.25 -23.03
CA PRO A 234 13.16 9.58 -23.93
C PRO A 234 12.50 9.05 -25.22
N THR A 235 11.22 8.69 -25.13
CA THR A 235 10.43 8.04 -26.18
C THR A 235 9.67 9.07 -27.03
N MET A 236 9.18 10.13 -26.40
CA MET A 236 8.44 11.24 -27.03
C MET A 236 9.00 12.58 -26.52
N LYS A 237 9.01 13.62 -27.36
CA LYS A 237 9.52 14.94 -26.93
C LYS A 237 8.79 15.44 -25.67
N LEU A 238 9.48 16.14 -24.78
CA LEU A 238 8.96 16.63 -23.49
C LEU A 238 7.55 17.24 -23.60
N ARG A 239 7.32 18.14 -24.56
CA ARG A 239 6.02 18.82 -24.74
C ARG A 239 4.88 17.88 -25.12
N ARG A 240 5.17 16.82 -25.88
CA ARG A 240 4.20 15.75 -26.17
C ARG A 240 3.94 14.90 -24.93
N ALA A 241 4.99 14.56 -24.18
CA ALA A 241 4.87 13.79 -22.94
C ALA A 241 4.04 14.53 -21.88
N LEU A 242 4.28 15.83 -21.73
CA LEU A 242 3.51 16.72 -20.85
C LEU A 242 2.04 16.81 -21.27
N TRP A 243 1.79 16.95 -22.56
CA TRP A 243 0.42 16.96 -23.10
C TRP A 243 -0.34 15.69 -22.72
N GLU A 244 0.22 14.52 -23.01
CA GLU A 244 -0.39 13.22 -22.69
C GLU A 244 -0.57 13.02 -21.19
N GLY A 245 0.46 13.35 -20.40
CA GLY A 245 0.41 13.23 -18.94
C GLY A 245 -0.67 14.13 -18.32
N VAL A 246 -0.79 15.37 -18.79
CA VAL A 246 -1.83 16.30 -18.35
C VAL A 246 -3.22 15.82 -18.78
N THR A 247 -3.39 15.40 -20.03
CA THR A 247 -4.67 14.88 -20.52
C THR A 247 -5.12 13.67 -19.70
N MET A 248 -4.23 12.71 -19.46
CA MET A 248 -4.57 11.52 -18.68
C MET A 248 -4.88 11.84 -17.21
N ALA A 249 -4.05 12.66 -16.57
CA ALA A 249 -4.20 12.91 -15.13
C ALA A 249 -5.37 13.85 -14.79
N PHE A 250 -5.69 14.80 -15.66
CA PHE A 250 -6.67 15.85 -15.36
C PHE A 250 -8.00 15.71 -16.09
N MET A 251 -8.05 15.08 -17.27
CA MET A 251 -9.24 15.13 -18.13
C MET A 251 -10.05 13.84 -18.15
N MET A 252 -9.47 12.68 -17.84
CA MET A 252 -10.16 11.38 -18.00
C MET A 252 -11.38 11.21 -17.09
N THR A 253 -11.44 11.92 -15.96
CA THR A 253 -12.58 11.88 -15.03
C THR A 253 -13.63 12.96 -15.33
N LEU A 254 -13.32 13.90 -16.22
CA LEU A 254 -14.19 15.03 -16.54
C LEU A 254 -15.31 14.63 -17.49
N ASP A 255 -16.43 15.36 -17.43
CA ASP A 255 -17.40 15.33 -18.52
C ASP A 255 -16.81 15.93 -19.81
N VAL A 256 -17.46 15.67 -20.94
CA VAL A 256 -16.93 16.06 -22.27
C VAL A 256 -16.69 17.57 -22.37
N LYS A 257 -17.63 18.38 -21.87
CA LYS A 257 -17.57 19.85 -21.93
C LYS A 257 -16.43 20.41 -21.06
N SER A 258 -16.29 19.89 -19.85
CA SER A 258 -15.24 20.29 -18.91
C SER A 258 -13.86 19.84 -19.41
N ALA A 259 -13.78 18.65 -20.02
CA ALA A 259 -12.57 18.18 -20.68
C ALA A 259 -12.16 19.12 -21.83
N GLU A 260 -13.09 19.61 -22.65
CA GLU A 260 -12.80 20.58 -23.72
C GLU A 260 -12.31 21.93 -23.19
N ILE A 261 -12.92 22.44 -22.12
CA ILE A 261 -12.47 23.68 -21.46
C ILE A 261 -11.04 23.51 -20.94
N LEU A 262 -10.76 22.42 -20.23
CA LEU A 262 -9.44 22.18 -19.66
C LEU A 262 -8.40 21.84 -20.74
N ARG A 263 -8.81 21.17 -21.82
CA ARG A 263 -7.98 20.93 -23.01
C ARG A 263 -7.55 22.25 -23.65
N SER A 264 -8.45 23.21 -23.80
CA SER A 264 -8.12 24.53 -24.35
C SER A 264 -7.09 25.26 -23.48
N ALA A 265 -7.17 25.14 -22.15
CA ALA A 265 -6.16 25.66 -21.23
C ALA A 265 -4.81 24.93 -21.38
N ALA A 266 -4.82 23.60 -21.51
CA ALA A 266 -3.61 22.80 -21.75
C ALA A 266 -2.96 23.16 -23.09
N GLU A 267 -3.73 23.36 -24.17
CA GLU A 267 -3.19 23.78 -25.47
C GLU A 267 -2.51 25.13 -25.38
N LYS A 268 -3.15 26.10 -24.72
CA LYS A 268 -2.59 27.44 -24.51
C LYS A 268 -1.26 27.40 -23.77
N HIS A 269 -1.21 26.70 -22.63
CA HIS A 269 -0.07 26.76 -21.73
C HIS A 269 1.01 25.73 -22.10
N ILE A 270 0.66 24.47 -22.30
CA ILE A 270 1.62 23.39 -22.57
C ILE A 270 2.14 23.46 -24.02
N LEU A 271 1.29 23.84 -24.99
CA LEU A 271 1.62 23.75 -26.42
C LEU A 271 1.76 25.11 -27.13
N GLY A 272 1.49 26.23 -26.45
CA GLY A 272 1.41 27.57 -27.06
C GLY A 272 2.66 28.05 -27.80
N GLY A 273 3.84 27.49 -27.49
CA GLY A 273 5.11 27.79 -28.17
C GLY A 273 5.45 26.91 -29.37
N ILE A 274 4.62 25.90 -29.70
CA ILE A 274 4.94 24.89 -30.71
C ILE A 274 4.42 25.32 -32.09
N LYS A 275 5.37 25.61 -33.01
CA LYS A 275 5.05 26.06 -34.38
C LYS A 275 4.33 25.00 -35.24
N ASN A 276 4.69 23.73 -35.09
CA ASN A 276 4.10 22.62 -35.85
C ASN A 276 3.45 21.61 -34.91
N LEU A 277 2.25 21.96 -34.45
CA LEU A 277 1.50 21.14 -33.52
C LEU A 277 1.08 19.78 -34.10
N PRO A 278 0.57 19.68 -35.35
CA PRO A 278 0.18 18.38 -35.92
C PRO A 278 1.33 17.39 -35.98
N ALA A 279 2.55 17.84 -36.34
CA ALA A 279 3.71 16.95 -36.38
C ALA A 279 4.11 16.44 -34.99
N LEU A 280 3.92 17.25 -33.94
CA LEU A 280 4.18 16.83 -32.56
C LEU A 280 3.14 15.84 -32.07
N LEU A 281 1.86 16.08 -32.37
CA LEU A 281 0.76 15.26 -31.86
C LEU A 281 0.59 13.92 -32.61
N ASN A 282 0.95 13.89 -33.89
CA ASN A 282 0.87 12.68 -34.71
C ASN A 282 2.14 11.82 -34.63
N GLN A 283 3.10 12.19 -33.78
CA GLN A 283 4.31 11.39 -33.57
C GLN A 283 3.93 10.05 -32.91
N SER A 284 4.05 8.95 -33.66
CA SER A 284 3.82 7.61 -33.13
C SER A 284 4.85 7.26 -32.05
N VAL A 285 4.39 6.52 -31.04
CA VAL A 285 5.30 5.96 -30.03
C VAL A 285 6.26 4.99 -30.73
N PRO A 286 7.59 5.20 -30.62
CA PRO A 286 8.59 4.28 -31.14
C PRO A 286 8.39 2.86 -30.62
N SER A 287 8.81 1.88 -31.42
CA SER A 287 8.93 0.50 -30.97
C SER A 287 9.74 0.40 -29.67
N PRO A 288 9.31 -0.41 -28.68
CA PRO A 288 10.11 -0.74 -27.50
C PRO A 288 11.46 -1.38 -27.86
N ASP A 289 11.52 -2.11 -28.97
CA ASP A 289 12.73 -2.78 -29.46
C ASP A 289 12.89 -2.53 -30.97
N LYS A 290 13.90 -1.75 -31.35
CA LYS A 290 14.16 -1.42 -32.76
C LYS A 290 14.63 -2.64 -33.55
N ASP A 291 15.18 -3.65 -32.87
CA ASP A 291 15.81 -4.81 -33.50
C ASP A 291 14.87 -6.03 -33.57
N SER A 292 13.68 -5.97 -32.95
CA SER A 292 12.71 -7.07 -32.95
C SER A 292 11.26 -6.56 -33.11
N PRO A 293 10.88 -6.01 -34.28
CA PRO A 293 9.55 -5.46 -34.52
C PRO A 293 8.40 -6.48 -34.43
N GLU A 294 8.70 -7.77 -34.50
CA GLU A 294 7.71 -8.86 -34.46
C GLU A 294 7.27 -9.24 -33.03
N LYS A 295 7.90 -8.69 -31.98
CA LYS A 295 7.60 -9.05 -30.58
C LYS A 295 6.45 -8.28 -29.95
N TYR A 296 5.82 -7.36 -30.67
CA TYR A 296 4.73 -6.54 -30.13
C TYR A 296 3.65 -6.28 -31.18
N ILE A 297 2.42 -6.09 -30.70
CA ILE A 297 1.27 -5.73 -31.52
C ILE A 297 1.00 -4.25 -31.30
N GLN A 298 1.11 -3.44 -32.34
CA GLN A 298 0.69 -2.03 -32.29
C GLN A 298 -0.83 -1.96 -32.47
N LEU A 299 -1.55 -1.71 -31.38
CA LEU A 299 -2.97 -1.43 -31.44
C LEU A 299 -3.16 0.06 -31.75
N VAL A 300 -3.59 0.37 -32.97
CA VAL A 300 -3.99 1.73 -33.37
C VAL A 300 -5.48 1.85 -33.07
N GLY A 301 -5.84 2.63 -32.06
CA GLY A 301 -7.24 2.98 -31.80
C GLY A 301 -7.76 3.90 -32.90
N GLN A 302 -8.87 3.52 -33.54
CA GLN A 302 -9.63 4.40 -34.45
C GLN A 302 -10.45 5.41 -33.66
#